data_AF-W4UNA6-F1
#
_entry.id   AF-W4UNA6-F1
#
_cell.length_a   1.000
_cell.length_b   1.000
_cell.length_c   1.000
_cell.angle_alpha   90.00
_cell.angle_beta   90.00
_cell.angle_gamma   90.00
#
_symmetry.space_group_name_H-M   'P 1'
#
loop_
_entity.id
_entity.type
_entity.pdbx_description
1 polymer ?
#
loop_
_entity_poly.entity_id
_entity_poly.type
_entity_poly.pdbx_seq_one_letter_code
_entity_poly.pdbx_strand_id
1 'polypeptide(L)'
;MGYLNGKPIALGNPFMLEGKHKTSFVPDKSSLKQIKIMRKYPLTGKWMNEWFPMIGGRFEGSNNPDFINAELLCSIENMPVFRNIVKVNCRKEFRYVRYVSPKECQTPIAEIEFIGIKGKMKVSPWKNTTGGVERSLDNDTFTRPDIERGYSFGYDLGISQKICSIIYFPRNDDNFVLPGRDYELFYYDNDWISLGKCKSDDYEVVYDSVPDNSLLYLKDHTTGVEERPFTYEDGKQIWW
;
A
#
# COMPACT_ATOMS: atom_id res chain seq x y z
N MET A 1 -10.90 -5.24 -33.11
CA MET A 1 -11.84 -4.11 -32.93
C MET A 1 -12.55 -3.89 -34.25
N GLY A 2 -13.88 -3.74 -34.23
CA GLY A 2 -14.68 -3.35 -35.38
C GLY A 2 -15.24 -1.94 -35.19
N TYR A 3 -15.97 -1.43 -36.17
CA TYR A 3 -16.66 -0.14 -36.08
C TYR A 3 -18.12 -0.30 -36.48
N LEU A 4 -19.03 0.17 -35.63
CA LEU A 4 -20.48 0.22 -35.90
C LEU A 4 -20.97 1.63 -35.58
N ASN A 5 -21.57 2.31 -36.56
CA ASN A 5 -22.05 3.70 -36.43
C ASN A 5 -20.98 4.68 -35.90
N GLY A 6 -19.74 4.53 -36.37
CA GLY A 6 -18.62 5.38 -35.95
C GLY A 6 -18.10 5.12 -34.53
N LYS A 7 -18.64 4.13 -33.81
CA LYS A 7 -18.17 3.71 -32.49
C LYS A 7 -17.36 2.41 -32.61
N PRO A 8 -16.21 2.31 -31.91
CA PRO A 8 -15.50 1.05 -31.83
C PRO A 8 -16.37 0.02 -31.12
N ILE A 9 -16.43 -1.19 -31.66
CA ILE A 9 -17.10 -2.34 -31.04
C ILE A 9 -16.10 -3.48 -30.86
N ALA A 10 -16.31 -4.24 -29.79
CA ALA A 10 -15.64 -5.52 -29.63
C ALA A 10 -16.21 -6.52 -30.63
N LEU A 11 -15.33 -7.35 -31.21
CA LEU A 11 -15.74 -8.41 -32.14
C LEU A 11 -15.64 -9.80 -31.48
N GLY A 12 -15.32 -9.83 -30.19
CA GLY A 12 -15.07 -11.05 -29.44
C GLY A 12 -14.29 -10.74 -28.16
N ASN A 13 -14.02 -11.80 -27.41
CA ASN A 13 -13.27 -11.73 -26.16
C ASN A 13 -11.79 -11.35 -26.37
N PRO A 14 -11.18 -10.68 -25.38
CA PRO A 14 -9.79 -10.26 -25.42
C PRO A 14 -8.87 -11.47 -25.44
N PHE A 15 -7.68 -11.26 -26.00
CA PHE A 15 -6.64 -12.26 -26.04
C PHE A 15 -5.29 -11.58 -25.93
N MET A 16 -4.33 -12.30 -25.38
CA MET A 16 -2.92 -11.97 -25.42
C MET A 16 -2.27 -12.67 -26.60
N LEU A 17 -1.34 -11.97 -27.26
CA LEU A 17 -0.50 -12.52 -28.32
C LEU A 17 0.97 -12.40 -27.92
N GLU A 18 1.60 -13.54 -27.62
CA GLU A 18 3.03 -13.64 -27.32
C GLU A 18 3.76 -14.29 -28.50
N GLY A 19 4.36 -13.46 -29.34
CA GLY A 19 4.94 -13.92 -30.61
C GLY A 19 3.86 -14.50 -31.52
N LYS A 20 3.80 -15.84 -31.63
CA LYS A 20 2.78 -16.58 -32.40
C LYS A 20 1.74 -17.27 -31.52
N HIS A 21 1.92 -17.25 -30.20
CA HIS A 21 1.01 -17.91 -29.27
C HIS A 21 -0.13 -16.96 -28.89
N LYS A 22 -1.38 -17.40 -29.07
CA LYS A 22 -2.58 -16.65 -28.72
C LYS A 22 -3.25 -17.29 -27.50
N THR A 23 -3.35 -16.54 -26.41
CA THR A 23 -4.09 -16.93 -25.20
C THR A 23 -5.37 -16.13 -25.14
N SER A 24 -6.54 -16.77 -25.20
CA SER A 24 -7.84 -16.08 -25.17
C SER A 24 -8.43 -16.08 -23.77
N PHE A 25 -8.87 -14.91 -23.31
CA PHE A 25 -9.51 -14.74 -22.00
C PHE A 25 -11.02 -14.85 -22.19
N VAL A 26 -11.52 -16.08 -22.13
CA VAL A 26 -12.95 -16.39 -22.22
C VAL A 26 -13.38 -16.86 -20.83
N PRO A 27 -14.29 -16.12 -20.17
CA PRO A 27 -14.70 -16.44 -18.81
C PRO A 27 -15.44 -17.77 -18.75
N ASP A 28 -14.93 -18.70 -17.94
CA ASP A 28 -15.60 -19.95 -17.63
C ASP A 28 -16.58 -19.75 -16.47
N LYS A 29 -17.85 -19.54 -16.81
CA LYS A 29 -18.92 -19.30 -15.84
C LYS A 29 -19.35 -20.57 -15.08
N SER A 30 -18.86 -21.75 -15.48
CA SER A 30 -19.09 -23.00 -14.75
C SER A 30 -18.06 -23.25 -13.65
N SER A 31 -16.92 -22.56 -13.71
CA SER A 31 -15.83 -22.62 -12.74
C SER A 31 -15.69 -21.26 -12.05
N LEU A 32 -16.17 -21.16 -10.82
CA LEU A 32 -16.13 -19.92 -10.03
C LEU A 32 -15.05 -20.01 -8.97
N LYS A 33 -14.31 -18.92 -8.80
CA LYS A 33 -13.23 -18.81 -7.81
C LYS A 33 -13.41 -17.59 -6.92
N GLN A 34 -12.99 -17.75 -5.68
CA GLN A 34 -12.72 -16.61 -4.80
C GLN A 34 -11.38 -15.99 -5.18
N ILE A 35 -11.34 -14.67 -5.29
CA ILE A 35 -10.09 -13.92 -5.51
C ILE A 35 -9.93 -12.82 -4.47
N LYS A 36 -8.67 -12.48 -4.20
CA LYS A 36 -8.26 -11.39 -3.31
C LYS A 36 -7.43 -10.38 -4.10
N ILE A 37 -7.88 -9.13 -4.12
CA ILE A 37 -7.28 -8.05 -4.89
C ILE A 37 -6.74 -7.00 -3.92
N MET A 38 -5.47 -6.63 -4.10
CA MET A 38 -4.80 -5.66 -3.22
C MET A 38 -4.42 -4.37 -3.94
N ARG A 39 -4.51 -4.34 -5.28
CA ARG A 39 -4.12 -3.20 -6.11
C ARG A 39 -5.05 -3.01 -7.30
N LYS A 40 -5.19 -1.77 -7.76
CA LYS A 40 -5.89 -1.38 -9.01
C LYS A 40 -4.95 -1.16 -10.20
N TYR A 41 -3.65 -1.04 -9.95
CA TYR A 41 -2.61 -0.83 -10.97
C TYR A 41 -1.31 -1.59 -10.61
N PRO A 42 -0.49 -2.07 -11.58
CA PRO A 42 0.74 -2.78 -11.31
C PRO A 42 1.71 -1.99 -10.41
N LEU A 43 2.35 -2.69 -9.47
CA LEU A 43 3.50 -2.13 -8.76
C LEU A 43 4.71 -2.13 -9.71
N THR A 44 5.18 -0.94 -10.09
CA THR A 44 6.28 -0.80 -11.04
C THR A 44 7.64 -0.82 -10.34
N GLY A 45 8.71 -1.14 -11.08
CA GLY A 45 10.08 -1.17 -10.53
C GLY A 45 10.59 0.17 -9.99
N LYS A 46 9.96 1.28 -10.38
CA LYS A 46 10.19 2.59 -9.75
C LYS A 46 10.02 2.53 -8.24
N TRP A 47 8.95 1.91 -7.74
CA TRP A 47 8.67 1.86 -6.30
C TRP A 47 9.63 0.94 -5.54
N MET A 48 10.09 -0.14 -6.18
CA MET A 48 11.16 -0.97 -5.62
C MET A 48 12.45 -0.14 -5.43
N ASN A 49 12.79 0.71 -6.40
CA ASN A 49 13.94 1.61 -6.31
C ASN A 49 13.75 2.74 -5.27
N GLU A 50 12.51 3.21 -5.06
CA GLU A 50 12.21 4.19 -4.00
C GLU A 50 12.26 3.53 -2.61
N TRP A 51 11.77 2.31 -2.43
CA TRP A 51 11.71 1.68 -1.11
C TRP A 51 13.03 1.03 -0.68
N PHE A 52 13.83 0.51 -1.62
CA PHE A 52 15.10 -0.14 -1.32
C PHE A 52 16.07 0.73 -0.47
N PRO A 53 16.26 2.04 -0.74
CA PRO A 53 17.09 2.92 0.09
C PRO A 53 16.65 3.08 1.54
N MET A 54 15.44 2.63 1.93
CA MET A 54 15.00 2.68 3.33
C MET A 54 15.69 1.64 4.21
N ILE A 55 16.33 0.62 3.63
CA ILE A 55 17.12 -0.37 4.37
C ILE A 55 18.23 0.35 5.15
N GLY A 56 18.37 0.01 6.44
CA GLY A 56 19.24 0.69 7.39
C GLY A 56 18.58 1.86 8.12
N GLY A 57 17.35 2.24 7.76
CA GLY A 57 16.55 3.18 8.52
C GLY A 57 16.24 2.61 9.91
N ARG A 58 16.16 3.48 10.91
CA ARG A 58 16.09 3.03 12.31
C ARG A 58 15.01 3.75 13.09
N PHE A 59 14.38 3.01 14.00
CA PHE A 59 13.47 3.56 14.99
C PHE A 59 14.16 3.58 16.34
N GLU A 60 14.12 4.72 17.02
CA GLU A 60 14.80 4.94 18.29
C GLU A 60 13.81 5.47 19.34
N GLY A 61 13.99 5.07 20.60
CA GLY A 61 13.23 5.55 21.75
C GLY A 61 14.11 6.35 22.70
N SER A 62 13.58 7.40 23.31
CA SER A 62 14.26 8.16 24.36
C SER A 62 13.29 8.73 25.39
N ASN A 63 13.78 8.95 26.61
CA ASN A 63 13.12 9.79 27.62
C ASN A 63 13.75 11.19 27.70
N ASN A 64 14.78 11.45 26.89
CA ASN A 64 15.35 12.78 26.70
C ASN A 64 14.73 13.42 25.44
N PRO A 65 14.15 14.64 25.52
CA PRO A 65 13.50 15.28 24.38
C PRO A 65 14.42 15.58 23.19
N ASP A 66 15.74 15.63 23.41
CA ASP A 66 16.74 15.86 22.36
C ASP A 66 17.36 14.55 21.84
N PHE A 67 16.80 13.39 22.22
CA PHE A 67 17.28 12.06 21.83
C PHE A 67 18.75 11.78 22.19
N ILE A 68 19.26 12.45 23.23
CA ILE A 68 20.58 12.14 23.81
C ILE A 68 20.53 10.71 24.34
N ASN A 69 21.49 9.87 23.92
CA ASN A 69 21.55 8.44 24.26
C ASN A 69 20.27 7.65 23.94
N ALA A 70 19.63 7.96 22.81
CA ALA A 70 18.46 7.20 22.35
C ALA A 70 18.79 5.72 22.14
N GLU A 71 17.82 4.86 22.43
CA GLU A 71 17.94 3.41 22.31
C GLU A 71 17.33 2.94 20.99
N LEU A 72 18.05 2.09 20.26
CA LEU A 72 17.54 1.44 19.07
C LEU A 72 16.38 0.50 19.43
N LEU A 73 15.21 0.73 18.84
CA LEU A 73 14.05 -0.13 18.97
C LEU A 73 14.05 -1.22 17.90
N CYS A 74 14.31 -0.83 16.66
CA CYS A 74 14.45 -1.73 15.51
C CYS A 74 15.06 -0.99 14.31
N SER A 75 15.50 -1.77 13.33
CA SER A 75 16.01 -1.29 12.04
C SER A 75 15.19 -1.90 10.90
N ILE A 76 15.13 -1.20 9.77
CA ILE A 76 14.60 -1.72 8.51
C ILE A 76 15.70 -2.58 7.87
N GLU A 77 15.56 -3.89 8.00
CA GLU A 77 16.58 -4.85 7.50
C GLU A 77 16.29 -5.34 6.08
N ASN A 78 15.02 -5.32 5.68
CA ASN A 78 14.56 -5.79 4.38
C ASN A 78 13.84 -4.66 3.65
N MET A 79 13.74 -4.78 2.32
CA MET A 79 12.99 -3.82 1.51
C MET A 79 11.55 -3.72 2.04
N PRO A 80 11.10 -2.52 2.44
CA PRO A 80 9.73 -2.33 2.87
C PRO A 80 8.73 -2.70 1.78
N VAL A 81 7.54 -3.07 2.21
CA VAL A 81 6.35 -3.17 1.36
C VAL A 81 5.43 -2.00 1.67
N PHE A 82 4.21 -2.00 1.12
CA PHE A 82 3.23 -0.96 1.39
C PHE A 82 2.91 -0.78 2.88
N ARG A 83 2.60 -1.89 3.57
CA ARG A 83 2.29 -1.91 5.01
C ARG A 83 3.29 -2.77 5.75
N ASN A 84 4.07 -2.16 6.63
CA ASN A 84 5.11 -2.85 7.39
C ASN A 84 4.75 -2.85 8.87
N ILE A 85 4.81 -4.02 9.50
CA ILE A 85 4.56 -4.17 10.94
C ILE A 85 5.82 -4.72 11.58
N VAL A 86 6.44 -3.93 12.45
CA VAL A 86 7.66 -4.31 13.15
C VAL A 86 7.35 -4.49 14.63
N LYS A 87 7.59 -5.69 15.16
CA LYS A 87 7.48 -5.96 16.59
C LYS A 87 8.69 -5.38 17.31
N VAL A 88 8.45 -4.65 18.38
CA VAL A 88 9.49 -4.05 19.21
C VAL A 88 9.62 -4.86 20.49
N ASN A 89 10.76 -5.53 20.65
CA ASN A 89 11.06 -6.34 21.83
C ASN A 89 11.85 -5.52 22.87
N CYS A 90 11.32 -4.36 23.27
CA CYS A 90 11.92 -3.53 24.30
C CYS A 90 11.14 -3.61 25.62
N ARG A 91 11.84 -3.72 26.75
CA ARG A 91 11.25 -3.74 28.10
C ARG A 91 11.07 -2.35 28.70
N LYS A 92 11.72 -1.32 28.13
CA LYS A 92 11.70 0.05 28.62
C LYS A 92 10.51 0.82 28.06
N GLU A 93 10.15 1.87 28.79
CA GLU A 93 9.16 2.85 28.39
C GLU A 93 9.85 4.10 27.86
N PHE A 94 9.26 4.71 26.84
CA PHE A 94 9.81 5.90 26.19
C PHE A 94 8.73 6.98 26.11
N ARG A 95 9.13 8.24 26.33
CA ARG A 95 8.30 9.43 26.12
C ARG A 95 8.34 9.89 24.68
N TYR A 96 9.51 9.78 24.05
CA TYR A 96 9.81 10.23 22.70
C TYR A 96 10.29 9.07 21.84
N VAL A 97 9.92 9.08 20.57
CA VAL A 97 10.39 8.12 19.56
C VAL A 97 10.73 8.85 18.28
N ARG A 98 11.67 8.33 17.50
CA ARG A 98 11.93 8.87 16.16
C ARG A 98 12.23 7.79 15.15
N TYR A 99 11.89 8.07 13.90
CA TYR A 99 12.49 7.43 12.75
C TYR A 99 13.67 8.26 12.27
N VAL A 100 14.81 7.61 11.99
CA VAL A 100 15.97 8.23 11.36
C VAL A 100 16.24 7.54 10.03
N SER A 101 16.19 8.33 8.96
CA SER A 101 16.41 7.88 7.60
C SER A 101 17.89 7.58 7.32
N PRO A 102 18.21 6.58 6.49
CA PRO A 102 19.54 6.48 5.88
C PRO A 102 19.88 7.77 5.15
N LYS A 103 21.16 8.18 5.19
CA LYS A 103 21.59 9.49 4.69
C LYS A 103 21.10 9.78 3.26
N GLU A 104 21.19 8.81 2.36
CA GLU A 104 20.81 8.97 0.95
C GLU A 104 19.35 8.62 0.64
N CYS A 105 18.57 8.18 1.63
CA CYS A 105 17.19 7.77 1.39
C CYS A 105 16.30 9.01 1.21
N GLN A 106 15.61 9.04 0.07
CA GLN A 106 14.67 10.10 -0.30
C GLN A 106 13.20 9.64 -0.26
N THR A 107 12.92 8.59 0.48
CA THR A 107 11.56 8.04 0.60
C THR A 107 11.01 8.38 1.97
N PRO A 108 10.01 9.28 2.08
CA PRO A 108 9.36 9.57 3.35
C PRO A 108 8.57 8.38 3.86
N ILE A 109 8.49 8.27 5.18
CA ILE A 109 7.38 7.57 5.83
C ILE A 109 6.12 8.42 5.62
N ALA A 110 5.18 7.90 4.83
CA ALA A 110 3.92 8.55 4.52
C ALA A 110 2.95 8.48 5.70
N GLU A 111 2.90 7.35 6.43
CA GLU A 111 2.07 7.18 7.63
C GLU A 111 2.80 6.29 8.65
N ILE A 112 2.63 6.56 9.95
CA ILE A 112 3.17 5.77 11.04
C ILE A 112 2.21 5.64 12.22
N GLU A 113 2.19 4.45 12.82
CA GLU A 113 1.45 4.18 14.04
C GLU A 113 2.35 3.49 15.06
N PHE A 114 2.21 3.92 16.32
CA PHE A 114 2.84 3.26 17.46
C PHE A 114 1.78 2.51 18.24
N ILE A 115 2.01 1.23 18.49
CA ILE A 115 1.07 0.35 19.20
C ILE A 115 1.66 0.01 20.56
N GLY A 116 0.92 0.33 21.62
CA GLY A 116 1.25 -0.04 22.99
C GLY A 116 0.42 -1.21 23.49
N ILE A 117 0.51 -1.47 24.80
CA ILE A 117 -0.25 -2.54 25.48
C ILE A 117 -1.77 -2.33 25.34
N LYS A 118 -2.21 -1.06 25.33
CA LYS A 118 -3.63 -0.68 25.25
C LYS A 118 -4.11 -0.41 23.82
N GLY A 119 -3.31 -0.68 22.80
CA GLY A 119 -3.63 -0.41 21.38
C GLY A 119 -2.88 0.79 20.80
N LYS A 120 -3.44 1.40 19.74
CA LYS A 120 -2.85 2.54 19.02
C LYS A 120 -2.65 3.73 19.97
N MET A 121 -1.43 4.26 19.99
CA MET A 121 -1.04 5.39 20.82
C MET A 121 -1.45 6.70 20.14
N LYS A 122 -1.86 7.69 20.94
CA LYS A 122 -1.96 9.08 20.49
C LYS A 122 -0.57 9.71 20.55
N VAL A 123 -0.11 10.23 19.42
CA VAL A 123 1.23 10.80 19.28
C VAL A 123 1.15 12.18 18.61
N SER A 124 2.18 12.99 18.77
CA SER A 124 2.29 14.30 18.12
C SER A 124 3.69 14.51 17.56
N PRO A 125 3.87 15.25 16.45
CA PRO A 125 5.20 15.52 15.90
C PRO A 125 6.12 16.20 16.93
N TRP A 126 7.40 15.84 16.92
CA TRP A 126 8.38 16.34 17.89
C TRP A 126 9.80 16.31 17.34
N LYS A 127 10.55 17.41 17.43
CA LYS A 127 11.99 17.46 17.09
C LYS A 127 12.33 16.86 15.73
N ASN A 128 11.61 17.34 14.71
CA ASN A 128 11.79 16.93 13.33
C ASN A 128 12.90 17.75 12.66
N THR A 129 13.55 17.18 11.66
CA THR A 129 14.50 17.93 10.81
C THR A 129 13.81 18.70 9.69
N THR A 130 12.54 18.37 9.39
CA THR A 130 11.75 18.95 8.30
C THR A 130 10.31 19.25 8.74
N GLY A 131 9.54 19.91 7.86
CA GLY A 131 8.14 20.25 8.07
C GLY A 131 7.15 19.17 7.63
N GLY A 132 5.87 19.35 7.97
CA GLY A 132 4.77 18.52 7.48
C GLY A 132 4.66 17.14 8.13
N VAL A 133 5.35 16.89 9.26
CA VAL A 133 5.37 15.58 9.93
C VAL A 133 4.01 15.18 10.51
N GLU A 134 3.09 16.13 10.71
CA GLU A 134 1.70 15.82 11.03
C GLU A 134 1.00 14.97 9.96
N ARG A 135 1.48 15.01 8.71
CA ARG A 135 0.96 14.17 7.62
C ARG A 135 1.32 12.71 7.77
N SER A 136 2.31 12.35 8.60
CA SER A 136 2.58 10.94 8.91
C SER A 136 1.67 10.37 9.99
N LEU A 137 0.67 11.12 10.46
CA LEU A 137 -0.25 10.77 11.53
C LEU A 137 -1.72 11.06 11.15
N ASP A 138 -2.00 11.40 9.89
CA ASP A 138 -3.31 11.88 9.44
C ASP A 138 -4.24 10.74 8.98
N ASN A 139 -3.75 9.49 8.98
CA ASN A 139 -4.41 8.29 8.46
C ASN A 139 -4.63 8.32 6.93
N ASP A 140 -3.87 9.14 6.21
CA ASP A 140 -3.80 9.15 4.75
C ASP A 140 -2.43 8.62 4.29
N THR A 141 -2.38 7.39 3.76
CA THR A 141 -1.13 6.77 3.34
C THR A 141 -0.53 7.39 2.07
N PHE A 142 -1.18 8.40 1.47
CA PHE A 142 -0.70 9.09 0.27
C PHE A 142 -0.11 10.48 0.55
N THR A 143 -0.57 11.17 1.60
CA THR A 143 0.07 12.41 2.05
C THR A 143 1.47 12.10 2.57
N ARG A 144 2.34 13.12 2.62
CA ARG A 144 3.71 12.92 3.10
C ARG A 144 4.32 14.16 3.73
N PRO A 145 5.18 13.99 4.74
CA PRO A 145 6.04 15.06 5.23
C PRO A 145 7.05 15.52 4.18
N ASP A 146 7.63 16.70 4.42
CA ASP A 146 8.79 17.16 3.68
C ASP A 146 10.03 16.33 4.11
N ILE A 147 11.01 16.19 3.22
CA ILE A 147 12.23 15.44 3.50
C ILE A 147 13.48 16.19 3.04
N GLU A 148 14.59 15.88 3.71
CA GLU A 148 15.93 16.27 3.31
C GLU A 148 16.90 15.10 3.50
N ARG A 149 18.14 15.25 3.05
CA ARG A 149 19.15 14.19 3.16
C ARG A 149 19.42 13.84 4.63
N GLY A 150 19.17 12.58 5.02
CA GLY A 150 19.34 12.12 6.39
C GLY A 150 18.29 12.61 7.38
N TYR A 151 17.08 12.91 6.91
CA TYR A 151 15.98 13.40 7.73
C TYR A 151 15.64 12.48 8.92
N SER A 152 15.04 13.06 9.95
CA SER A 152 14.41 12.31 11.03
C SER A 152 13.06 12.90 11.42
N PHE A 153 12.11 12.02 11.69
CA PHE A 153 10.78 12.37 12.21
C PHE A 153 10.69 11.87 13.64
N GLY A 154 10.58 12.80 14.59
CA GLY A 154 10.36 12.47 15.98
C GLY A 154 8.91 12.68 16.39
N TYR A 155 8.52 12.00 17.46
CA TYR A 155 7.17 11.93 17.95
C TYR A 155 7.16 11.94 19.47
N ASP A 156 6.22 12.67 20.04
CA ASP A 156 5.93 12.75 21.46
C ASP A 156 4.71 11.90 21.81
N LEU A 157 4.86 10.93 22.72
CA LEU A 157 3.81 9.93 23.03
C LEU A 157 2.74 10.37 24.05
N GLY A 158 2.64 11.66 24.41
CA GLY A 158 1.92 12.19 25.59
C GLY A 158 2.40 11.74 26.99
N ILE A 159 2.84 10.49 27.16
CA ILE A 159 3.37 9.89 28.39
C ILE A 159 4.49 8.89 28.09
N SER A 160 5.33 8.55 29.08
CA SER A 160 6.27 7.43 28.91
C SER A 160 5.48 6.12 28.91
N GLN A 161 5.65 5.30 27.89
CA GLN A 161 4.92 4.05 27.74
C GLN A 161 5.67 3.03 26.89
N LYS A 162 5.32 1.75 27.06
CA LYS A 162 5.92 0.64 26.32
C LYS A 162 5.36 0.54 24.91
N ILE A 163 6.26 0.48 23.92
CA ILE A 163 5.93 0.25 22.52
C ILE A 163 6.05 -1.24 22.22
N CYS A 164 4.98 -1.83 21.70
CA CYS A 164 4.90 -3.24 21.33
C CYS A 164 5.15 -3.46 19.84
N SER A 165 4.69 -2.55 18.99
CA SER A 165 4.96 -2.58 17.56
C SER A 165 4.89 -1.19 16.94
N ILE A 166 5.54 -1.07 15.79
CA ILE A 166 5.51 0.11 14.92
C ILE A 166 4.93 -0.35 13.59
N ILE A 167 3.91 0.36 13.10
CA ILE A 167 3.32 0.15 11.78
C ILE A 167 3.72 1.36 10.94
N TYR A 168 4.29 1.15 9.76
CA TYR A 168 4.65 2.28 8.89
C TYR A 168 4.39 1.97 7.42
N PHE A 169 4.11 3.04 6.70
CA PHE A 169 3.82 3.04 5.27
C PHE A 169 4.83 3.97 4.58
N PRO A 170 5.65 3.47 3.67
CA PRO A 170 6.43 4.31 2.77
C PRO A 170 5.51 5.11 1.84
N ARG A 171 6.02 6.23 1.30
CA ARG A 171 5.41 6.88 0.13
C ARG A 171 5.14 5.87 -0.98
N ASN A 172 3.96 5.94 -1.57
CA ASN A 172 3.48 5.00 -2.59
C ASN A 172 2.68 5.72 -3.71
N ASP A 173 2.04 4.94 -4.59
CA ASP A 173 1.29 5.41 -5.76
C ASP A 173 -0.22 5.58 -5.58
N ASP A 174 -0.79 5.36 -4.39
CA ASP A 174 -2.26 5.35 -4.17
C ASP A 174 -3.00 4.31 -5.03
N ASN A 175 -2.27 3.30 -5.53
CA ASN A 175 -2.84 2.22 -6.35
C ASN A 175 -3.08 0.92 -5.57
N PHE A 176 -2.89 0.94 -4.24
CA PHE A 176 -3.35 -0.11 -3.34
C PHE A 176 -4.85 0.03 -3.06
N VAL A 177 -5.48 -1.07 -2.71
CA VAL A 177 -6.80 -1.05 -2.08
C VAL A 177 -6.68 -0.42 -0.71
N LEU A 178 -7.58 0.50 -0.37
CA LEU A 178 -7.57 1.22 0.90
C LEU A 178 -8.88 1.00 1.66
N PRO A 179 -8.80 0.82 3.00
CA PRO A 179 -9.99 0.70 3.85
C PRO A 179 -10.92 1.91 3.71
N GLY A 180 -12.22 1.66 3.77
CA GLY A 180 -13.27 2.67 3.68
C GLY A 180 -13.60 3.15 2.26
N ARG A 181 -12.87 2.71 1.22
CA ARG A 181 -13.13 3.05 -0.18
C ARG A 181 -14.09 2.07 -0.86
N ASP A 182 -14.82 2.57 -1.85
CA ASP A 182 -15.79 1.82 -2.64
C ASP A 182 -15.16 1.32 -3.95
N TYR A 183 -15.17 0.00 -4.16
CA TYR A 183 -14.64 -0.66 -5.34
C TYR A 183 -15.72 -1.41 -6.10
N GLU A 184 -15.51 -1.65 -7.39
CA GLU A 184 -16.34 -2.52 -8.22
C GLU A 184 -15.46 -3.36 -9.14
N LEU A 185 -15.64 -4.68 -9.10
CA LEU A 185 -14.92 -5.59 -9.97
C LEU A 185 -15.74 -5.87 -11.22
N PHE A 186 -15.07 -5.89 -12.37
CA PHE A 186 -15.65 -6.28 -13.64
C PHE A 186 -14.87 -7.46 -14.21
N TYR A 187 -15.57 -8.32 -14.96
CA TYR A 187 -14.95 -9.25 -15.90
C TYR A 187 -15.40 -8.94 -17.32
N TYR A 188 -14.59 -9.30 -18.30
CA TYR A 188 -14.92 -9.07 -19.70
C TYR A 188 -15.60 -10.28 -20.34
N ASP A 189 -16.78 -10.07 -20.94
CA ASP A 189 -17.45 -11.02 -21.83
C ASP A 189 -18.20 -10.27 -22.93
N ASN A 190 -17.48 -9.95 -24.01
CA ASN A 190 -17.88 -9.01 -25.07
C ASN A 190 -18.23 -7.57 -24.62
N ASP A 191 -18.32 -7.34 -23.31
CA ASP A 191 -18.38 -6.05 -22.63
C ASP A 191 -17.89 -6.22 -21.18
N TRP A 192 -17.68 -5.13 -20.46
CA TRP A 192 -17.38 -5.17 -19.03
C TRP A 192 -18.64 -5.45 -18.21
N ILE A 193 -18.68 -6.61 -17.57
CA ILE A 193 -19.80 -7.06 -16.73
C ILE A 193 -19.40 -6.94 -15.27
N SER A 194 -20.20 -6.23 -14.48
CA SER A 194 -19.98 -6.05 -13.05
C SER A 194 -20.17 -7.36 -12.27
N LEU A 195 -19.29 -7.61 -11.33
CA LEU A 195 -19.39 -8.64 -10.29
C LEU A 195 -19.86 -8.05 -8.94
N GLY A 196 -20.28 -6.78 -8.96
CA GLY A 196 -20.82 -6.09 -7.80
C GLY A 196 -19.83 -5.11 -7.17
N LYS A 197 -20.37 -4.24 -6.32
CA LYS A 197 -19.62 -3.27 -5.53
C LYS A 197 -19.23 -3.85 -4.17
N CYS A 198 -18.06 -3.48 -3.70
CA CYS A 198 -17.54 -3.85 -2.39
C CYS A 198 -16.91 -2.62 -1.75
N LYS A 199 -17.35 -2.29 -0.52
CA LYS A 199 -16.63 -1.35 0.32
C LYS A 199 -15.53 -2.11 1.05
N SER A 200 -14.30 -1.68 0.90
CA SER A 200 -13.16 -2.37 1.52
C SER A 200 -13.08 -2.05 3.00
N ASP A 201 -12.92 -3.06 3.85
CA ASP A 201 -12.70 -2.91 5.29
C ASP A 201 -11.21 -3.02 5.68
N ASP A 202 -10.34 -3.39 4.73
CA ASP A 202 -8.90 -3.58 4.93
C ASP A 202 -8.12 -3.12 3.67
N TYR A 203 -6.85 -3.47 3.52
CA TYR A 203 -6.04 -3.16 2.34
C TYR A 203 -6.23 -4.17 1.18
N GLU A 204 -7.41 -4.78 1.12
CA GLU A 204 -7.81 -5.78 0.13
C GLU A 204 -9.32 -5.81 -0.08
N VAL A 205 -9.76 -6.31 -1.24
CA VAL A 205 -11.15 -6.68 -1.50
C VAL A 205 -11.23 -8.14 -1.94
N VAL A 206 -12.30 -8.82 -1.55
CA VAL A 206 -12.55 -10.24 -1.82
C VAL A 206 -13.84 -10.39 -2.62
N TYR A 207 -13.78 -11.21 -3.68
CA TYR A 207 -14.94 -11.55 -4.51
C TYR A 207 -15.02 -13.07 -4.65
N ASP A 208 -16.16 -13.68 -4.30
CA ASP A 208 -16.30 -15.13 -4.15
C ASP A 208 -16.69 -15.90 -5.43
N SER A 209 -17.28 -15.21 -6.40
CA SER A 209 -17.93 -15.82 -7.56
C SER A 209 -17.40 -15.25 -8.87
N VAL A 210 -16.07 -15.24 -9.02
CA VAL A 210 -15.41 -14.76 -10.23
C VAL A 210 -15.24 -15.90 -11.23
N PRO A 211 -15.74 -15.77 -12.48
CA PRO A 211 -15.52 -16.78 -13.51
C PRO A 211 -14.02 -16.98 -13.79
N ASP A 212 -13.59 -18.23 -13.93
CA ASP A 212 -12.21 -18.55 -14.25
C ASP A 212 -11.81 -18.06 -15.66
N ASN A 213 -10.50 -17.92 -15.93
CA ASN A 213 -9.98 -17.44 -17.22
C ASN A 213 -10.56 -16.06 -17.67
N SER A 214 -10.94 -15.22 -16.70
CA SER A 214 -11.47 -13.88 -16.93
C SER A 214 -10.37 -12.83 -17.07
N LEU A 215 -10.54 -11.92 -18.02
CA LEU A 215 -9.89 -10.61 -17.94
C LEU A 215 -10.71 -9.73 -16.98
N LEU A 216 -10.05 -9.23 -15.94
CA LEU A 216 -10.65 -8.49 -14.84
C LEU A 216 -10.21 -7.03 -14.85
N TYR A 217 -11.03 -6.18 -14.24
CA TYR A 217 -10.76 -4.76 -14.05
C TYR A 217 -11.38 -4.32 -12.73
N LEU A 218 -10.57 -3.73 -11.84
CA LEU A 218 -11.05 -3.20 -10.55
C LEU A 218 -11.16 -1.69 -10.67
N LYS A 219 -12.38 -1.19 -10.48
CA LYS A 219 -12.68 0.24 -10.46
C LYS A 219 -12.71 0.76 -9.02
N ASP A 220 -12.04 1.89 -8.78
CA ASP A 220 -12.15 2.67 -7.54
C ASP A 220 -13.16 3.79 -7.79
N HIS A 221 -14.29 3.77 -7.06
CA HIS A 221 -15.33 4.80 -7.18
C HIS A 221 -15.09 6.00 -6.26
N THR A 222 -13.99 6.01 -5.50
CA THR A 222 -13.67 7.05 -4.52
C THR A 222 -12.69 8.06 -5.10
N THR A 223 -11.51 7.62 -5.55
CA THR A 223 -10.44 8.50 -6.05
C THR A 223 -9.58 7.84 -7.12
N GLY A 224 -8.83 8.69 -7.85
CA GLY A 224 -7.88 8.27 -8.88
C GLY A 224 -8.57 7.80 -10.16
N VAL A 225 -7.75 7.60 -11.20
CA VAL A 225 -8.20 7.11 -12.52
C VAL A 225 -7.24 6.06 -13.09
N GLU A 226 -6.18 5.73 -12.36
CA GLU A 226 -5.20 4.72 -12.75
C GLU A 226 -5.71 3.33 -12.40
N GLU A 227 -6.19 2.64 -13.42
CA GLU A 227 -6.77 1.32 -13.29
C GLU A 227 -6.33 0.50 -14.50
N ARG A 228 -5.95 -0.76 -14.28
CA ARG A 228 -5.41 -1.61 -15.34
C ARG A 228 -6.08 -2.98 -15.38
N PRO A 229 -6.42 -3.50 -16.57
CA PRO A 229 -6.87 -4.88 -16.68
C PRO A 229 -5.83 -5.89 -16.17
N PHE A 230 -6.31 -6.99 -15.58
CA PHE A 230 -5.46 -8.06 -15.08
C PHE A 230 -6.16 -9.42 -15.20
N THR A 231 -5.40 -10.50 -15.22
CA THR A 231 -5.91 -11.86 -14.94
C THR A 231 -5.54 -12.25 -13.50
N TYR A 232 -6.22 -13.27 -12.97
CA TYR A 232 -5.96 -13.79 -11.64
C TYR A 232 -5.50 -15.24 -11.72
N GLU A 233 -4.19 -15.46 -11.53
CA GLU A 233 -3.52 -16.74 -11.76
C GLU A 233 -2.73 -17.11 -10.50
N ASP A 234 -2.87 -18.35 -10.03
CA ASP A 234 -2.17 -18.88 -8.85
C ASP A 234 -2.23 -17.96 -7.60
N GLY A 235 -3.39 -17.32 -7.39
CA GLY A 235 -3.61 -16.42 -6.25
C GLY A 235 -3.02 -15.02 -6.43
N LYS A 236 -2.65 -14.62 -7.65
CA LYS A 236 -1.96 -13.34 -7.94
C LYS A 236 -2.59 -12.59 -9.12
N GLN A 237 -2.52 -11.27 -9.05
CA GLN A 237 -2.86 -10.38 -10.16
C GLN A 237 -1.74 -10.36 -11.19
N ILE A 238 -2.05 -10.66 -12.46
CA ILE A 238 -1.13 -10.56 -13.61
C ILE A 238 -1.64 -9.46 -14.53
N TRP A 239 -0.81 -8.45 -14.79
CA TRP A 239 -1.24 -7.18 -15.40
C TRP A 239 -1.02 -7.13 -16.92
N TRP A 240 -1.96 -6.51 -17.65
CA TRP A 240 -1.95 -6.42 -19.12
C TRP A 240 -2.11 -4.99 -19.63
#